data_AF-A0A368Y021-F1
#
_entry.id   AF-A0A368Y021-F1
#
_cell.length_a   1.000
_cell.length_b   1.000
_cell.length_c   1.000
_cell.angle_alpha   90.00
_cell.angle_beta   90.00
_cell.angle_gamma   90.00
#
_symmetry.space_group_name_H-M   'P 1'
#
loop_
_entity.id
_entity.type
_entity.pdbx_description
1 polymer ?
#
loop_
_entity_poly.entity_id
_entity_poly.type
_entity_poly.pdbx_seq_one_letter_code
_entity_poly.pdbx_strand_id
1 'polypeptide(L)' 'MSTVELIEQWLEKCDLAHQAQTRYDREPTPTNYSRLKRAQEERGEVERKMSPLQARVG' A
#
# COMPACT_ATOMS: atom_id res chain seq x y z
N MET A 1 11.03 0.19 -14.91
CA MET A 1 9.92 0.97 -14.34
C MET A 1 10.42 2.38 -14.10
N SER A 2 9.75 3.38 -14.64
CA SER A 2 10.07 4.79 -14.41
C SER A 2 9.70 5.20 -12.99
N THR A 3 10.24 6.34 -12.54
CA THR A 3 9.85 6.93 -11.27
C THR A 3 8.34 7.25 -11.22
N VAL A 4 7.75 7.68 -12.35
CA VAL A 4 6.32 7.99 -12.44
C VAL A 4 5.48 6.72 -12.25
N GLU A 5 5.82 5.64 -12.96
CA GLU A 5 5.13 4.34 -12.83
C GLU A 5 5.21 3.79 -11.39
N LEU A 6 6.32 4.01 -10.70
CA LEU A 6 6.49 3.59 -9.31
C LEU A 6 5.63 4.43 -8.33
N ILE A 7 5.49 5.73 -8.59
CA ILE A 7 4.62 6.62 -7.81
C ILE A 7 3.14 6.25 -8.03
N GLU A 8 2.73 6.03 -9.29
CA GLU A 8 1.36 5.60 -9.62
C GLU A 8 1.02 4.27 -8.96
N GLN A 9 1.93 3.29 -9.03
CA GLN A 9 1.77 2.00 -8.36
C GLN A 9 1.65 2.17 -6.83
N TRP A 10 2.42 3.08 -6.23
CA TRP A 10 2.33 3.32 -4.79
C TRP A 10 0.98 3.95 -4.41
N LEU A 11 0.49 4.93 -5.18
CA LEU A 11 -0.83 5.53 -4.97
C LEU A 11 -1.94 4.48 -5.07
N GLU A 12 -1.88 3.60 -6.07
CA GLU A 12 -2.83 2.48 -6.19
C GLU A 12 -2.80 1.57 -4.95
N LYS A 13 -1.61 1.22 -4.44
CA LYS A 13 -1.49 0.40 -3.22
C LYS A 13 -1.99 1.12 -1.97
N CYS A 14 -1.81 2.43 -1.87
CA CYS A 14 -2.38 3.24 -0.80
C CYS A 14 -3.92 3.19 -0.82
N ASP A 15 -4.54 3.36 -1.98
CA ASP A 15 -6.00 3.29 -2.13
C ASP A 15 -6.54 1.91 -1.79
N LEU A 16 -5.89 0.83 -2.26
CA LEU A 16 -6.28 -0.54 -1.95
C LEU A 16 -6.18 -0.84 -0.44
N ALA A 17 -5.11 -0.39 0.21
CA ALA A 17 -4.96 -0.53 1.66
C ALA A 17 -6.06 0.24 2.42
N HIS A 18 -6.41 1.45 1.96
CA HIS A 18 -7.48 2.24 2.56
C HIS A 18 -8.86 1.57 2.40
N GLN A 19 -9.16 1.01 1.23
CA GLN A 19 -10.39 0.26 0.99
C GLN A 19 -10.48 -0.99 1.86
N ALA A 20 -9.37 -1.72 1.99
CA ALA A 20 -9.30 -2.90 2.84
C ALA A 20 -9.49 -2.55 4.33
N GLN A 21 -8.91 -1.43 4.79
CA GLN A 21 -9.11 -0.91 6.15
C GLN A 21 -10.58 -0.57 6.37
N THR A 22 -11.18 0.22 5.48
CA THR A 22 -12.60 0.59 5.54
C THR A 22 -13.51 -0.63 5.62
N ARG A 23 -13.19 -1.71 4.87
CA ARG A 23 -13.97 -2.95 4.94
C ARG A 23 -13.78 -3.68 6.27
N TYR A 24 -12.56 -3.75 6.80
CA TYR A 24 -12.30 -4.36 8.10
C TYR A 24 -12.97 -3.59 9.24
N ASP A 25 -12.93 -2.25 9.21
CA ASP A 25 -13.57 -1.40 10.22
C ASP A 25 -15.09 -1.58 10.25
N ARG A 26 -15.70 -1.78 9.07
CA ARG A 26 -17.15 -2.09 8.95
C ARG A 26 -17.48 -3.51 9.38
N GLU A 27 -16.61 -4.47 9.07
CA GLU A 27 -16.83 -5.89 9.30
C GLU A 27 -15.51 -6.58 9.71
N PRO A 28 -15.22 -6.68 11.02
CA PRO A 28 -13.93 -7.13 11.54
C PRO A 28 -13.82 -8.66 11.57
N THR A 29 -13.98 -9.30 10.41
CA THR A 29 -13.81 -10.75 10.26
C THR A 29 -12.35 -11.13 10.05
N PRO A 30 -11.94 -12.37 10.40
CA PRO A 30 -10.60 -12.87 10.09
C PRO A 30 -10.23 -12.80 8.60
N THR A 31 -11.22 -12.97 7.72
CA THR A 31 -11.06 -12.82 6.26
C THR A 31 -10.73 -11.39 5.87
N ASN A 32 -11.48 -10.41 6.40
CA ASN A 32 -11.22 -9.00 6.11
C ASN A 32 -9.91 -8.52 6.73
N TYR A 33 -9.55 -9.03 7.91
CA TYR A 33 -8.23 -8.79 8.51
C TYR A 33 -7.09 -9.32 7.63
N SER A 34 -7.21 -10.56 7.13
CA SER A 34 -6.20 -11.15 6.24
C SER A 34 -6.03 -10.35 4.94
N ARG A 35 -7.13 -9.82 4.39
CA ARG A 35 -7.11 -8.94 3.21
C ARG A 35 -6.45 -7.60 3.50
N LEU A 36 -6.76 -6.99 4.65
CA LEU A 36 -6.11 -5.76 5.11
C LEU A 36 -4.60 -5.95 5.27
N LYS A 37 -4.19 -7.01 5.98
CA LYS A 37 -2.78 -7.32 6.19
C LYS A 37 -2.04 -7.46 4.86
N ARG A 38 -2.58 -8.22 3.91
CA ARG A 38 -2.00 -8.37 2.59
C ARG A 38 -1.88 -7.03 1.84
N ALA A 39 -2.93 -6.20 1.86
CA ALA A 39 -2.89 -4.90 1.18
C ALA A 39 -1.83 -3.96 1.79
N GLN A 40 -1.65 -4.01 3.12
CA GLN A 40 -0.59 -3.26 3.81
C GLN A 40 0.81 -3.78 3.48
N GLU A 41 1.00 -5.10 3.38
CA GLU A 41 2.26 -5.73 2.95
C GLU A 41 2.65 -5.33 1.53
N GLU A 42 1.70 -5.42 0.58
CA GLU A 42 1.90 -5.01 -0.82
C GLU A 42 2.24 -3.51 -0.94
N ARG A 43 1.60 -2.65 -0.15
CA ARG A 43 1.95 -1.22 -0.06
C ARG A 43 3.39 -1.02 0.42
N GLY A 44 3.76 -1.72 1.50
CA GLY A 44 5.12 -1.65 2.06
C GLY A 44 6.19 -2.15 1.10
N GLU A 45 5.90 -3.12 0.24
CA GLU A 45 6.82 -3.57 -0.81
C GLU A 45 7.12 -2.49 -1.85
N VAL A 46 6.11 -1.74 -2.27
CA VAL A 46 6.30 -0.63 -3.23
C VAL A 46 7.00 0.53 -2.55
N GLU A 47 6.67 0.84 -1.29
CA GLU A 47 7.34 1.87 -0.50
C GLU A 47 8.83 1.60 -0.32
N ARG A 48 9.23 0.34 -0.06
CA ARG A 48 10.65 -0.05 -0.02
C ARG A 48 11.38 0.20 -1.35
N LYS A 49 10.70 -0.01 -2.48
CA LYS A 49 11.25 0.30 -3.81
C LYS A 49 11.40 1.80 -4.04
N MET A 50 10.59 2.63 -3.37
CA MET A 50 10.67 4.10 -3.41
C MET A 50 11.68 4.70 -2.42
N SER A 51 12.15 3.95 -1.42
CA SER A 51 13.12 4.44 -0.42
C SER A 51 14.36 5.14 -1.02
N PRO A 52 14.96 4.68 -2.14
CA PRO A 52 16.07 5.40 -2.79
C PRO A 52 15.69 6.77 -3.39
N LEU A 53 14.40 7.00 -3.68
CA LEU A 53 13.89 8.29 -4.14
C LEU A 53 13.67 9.25 -2.97
N GLN A 54 13.21 8.75 -1.82
CA GLN A 54 13.01 9.57 -0.61
C GLN A 54 14.33 10.15 -0.09
N ALA A 55 15.44 9.41 -0.19
CA ALA A 55 16.77 9.85 0.26
C ALA A 55 17.41 10.95 -0.61
N ARG A 56 16.91 11.21 -1.83
CA ARG A 56 17.46 12.21 -2.76
C ARG A 56 16.77 13.57 -2.67
N VAL A 57 15.71 13.68 -1.87
CA VAL A 57 14.96 14.93 -1.63
C VAL A 57 15.22 15.48 -0.21
N GLY A 58 16.16 14.87 0.52
CA GLY A 58 16.65 15.34 1.83
C GLY A 58 17.89 16.19 1.71
#